data_AF-A0A1Y5Q7X5-F1
#
_entry.id   AF-A0A1Y5Q7X5-F1
#
_cell.length_a   1.000
_cell.length_b   1.000
_cell.length_c   1.000
_cell.angle_alpha   90.00
_cell.angle_beta   90.00
_cell.angle_gamma   90.00
#
_symmetry.space_group_name_H-M   'P 1'
#
loop_
_entity.id
_entity.type
_entity.pdbx_description
1 polymer ?
#
loop_
_entity_poly.entity_id
_entity_poly.type
_entity_poly.pdbx_seq_one_letter_code
_entity_poly.pdbx_strand_id
1 'polypeptide(L)'
;MRKYLLVAVLCLLSACGHGIDGTYTDAMGVAKYTFTSGGKVTIEAMGISQETSYAREGDTLKVALPQKGASLDFTVGEDGALTGPLGIRLEKVGK
;
A
#
# COMPACT_ATOMS: atom_id res chain seq x y z
N MET A 1 12.40 39.02 32.79
CA MET A 1 13.03 37.68 32.71
C MET A 1 12.04 36.64 33.18
N ARG A 2 11.58 35.75 32.29
CA ARG A 2 11.49 34.30 32.52
C ARG A 2 10.94 33.65 31.27
N LYS A 3 11.89 33.04 30.55
CA LYS A 3 11.72 32.09 29.46
C LYS A 3 10.80 30.95 29.94
N TYR A 4 9.68 30.76 29.29
CA TYR A 4 8.99 29.47 29.19
C TYR A 4 8.76 29.27 27.69
N LEU A 5 9.82 28.97 26.94
CA LEU A 5 10.29 27.62 26.66
C LEU A 5 9.18 26.77 26.03
N LEU A 6 9.04 26.94 24.71
CA LEU A 6 9.03 25.85 23.73
C LEU A 6 8.88 24.44 24.35
N VAL A 7 7.67 23.90 24.45
CA VAL A 7 7.35 22.46 24.32
C VAL A 7 5.83 22.36 24.20
N ALA A 8 5.25 22.24 23.00
CA ALA A 8 3.94 21.59 22.78
C ALA A 8 3.48 21.66 21.31
N VAL A 9 4.23 21.07 20.37
CA VAL A 9 3.61 20.45 19.17
C VAL A 9 4.51 19.30 18.74
N LEU A 10 4.53 18.24 19.54
CA LEU A 10 5.24 17.00 19.28
C LEU A 10 4.20 15.85 19.22
N CYS A 11 3.29 15.88 18.23
CA CYS A 11 2.32 14.80 17.99
C CYS A 11 1.69 14.91 16.57
N LEU A 12 2.50 14.99 15.51
CA LEU A 12 2.01 14.86 14.12
C LEU A 12 2.58 13.63 13.39
N LEU A 13 3.24 12.72 14.12
CA LEU A 13 3.79 11.47 13.56
C LEU A 13 2.83 10.27 13.71
N SER A 14 1.53 10.51 13.79
CA SER A 14 0.51 9.47 13.63
C SER A 14 0.37 9.04 12.16
N ALA A 15 1.46 9.01 11.39
CA ALA A 15 1.57 8.20 10.18
C ALA A 15 2.00 6.77 10.55
N CYS A 16 1.54 6.24 11.69
CA CYS A 16 1.25 4.81 11.79
C CYS A 16 0.01 4.54 10.95
N GLY A 17 0.09 4.82 9.65
CA GLY A 17 -0.84 4.27 8.68
C GLY A 17 -0.69 2.76 8.82
N HIS A 18 -1.75 2.11 9.29
CA HIS A 18 -1.82 0.66 9.43
C HIS A 18 -1.52 0.09 8.04
N GLY A 19 -0.26 -0.33 7.82
CA GLY A 19 0.18 -0.85 6.54
C GLY A 19 -0.60 -2.11 6.22
N ILE A 20 -0.54 -2.52 4.96
CA ILE A 20 -1.08 -3.82 4.55
C ILE A 20 0.07 -4.81 4.46
N ASP A 21 -0.18 -6.03 4.89
CA ASP A 21 0.73 -7.16 4.76
C ASP A 21 0.10 -8.27 3.91
N GLY A 22 0.99 -9.10 3.38
CA GLY A 22 0.65 -10.34 2.73
C GLY A 22 0.64 -10.25 1.22
N THR A 23 0.33 -11.39 0.62
CA THR A 23 0.36 -11.57 -0.82
C THR A 23 -1.05 -11.50 -1.38
N TYR A 24 -1.24 -10.77 -2.48
CA TYR A 24 -2.53 -10.61 -3.15
C TYR A 24 -2.37 -11.02 -4.60
N THR A 25 -3.35 -11.74 -5.14
CA THR A 25 -3.30 -12.25 -6.52
C THR A 25 -4.59 -11.92 -7.26
N ASP A 26 -4.49 -11.69 -8.57
CA ASP A 26 -5.69 -11.71 -9.41
C ASP A 26 -6.29 -13.12 -9.51
N ALA A 27 -7.55 -13.20 -9.94
CA ALA A 27 -8.29 -14.45 -10.05
C ALA A 27 -7.64 -15.49 -11.00
N MET A 28 -6.78 -15.05 -11.93
CA MET A 28 -6.08 -15.95 -12.86
C MET A 28 -4.68 -16.35 -12.37
N GLY A 29 -4.21 -15.80 -11.25
CA GLY A 29 -2.85 -16.04 -10.76
C GLY A 29 -1.76 -15.35 -11.60
N VAL A 30 -2.11 -14.39 -12.46
CA VAL A 30 -1.17 -13.78 -13.41
C VAL A 30 -0.34 -12.68 -12.76
N ALA A 31 -0.97 -11.86 -11.92
CA ALA A 31 -0.32 -10.79 -11.18
C ALA A 31 -0.39 -11.05 -9.67
N LYS A 32 0.77 -10.95 -9.01
CA LYS A 32 0.97 -11.16 -7.59
C LYS A 32 1.61 -9.93 -6.96
N TYR A 33 0.99 -9.42 -5.90
CA TYR A 33 1.42 -8.24 -5.15
C TYR A 33 1.75 -8.66 -3.73
N THR A 34 3.02 -8.56 -3.34
CA THR A 34 3.47 -8.91 -1.99
C THR A 34 3.75 -7.65 -1.20
N PHE A 35 2.85 -7.30 -0.28
CA PHE A 35 3.00 -6.13 0.58
C PHE A 35 3.74 -6.48 1.86
N THR A 36 4.69 -5.63 2.22
CA THR A 36 5.43 -5.72 3.47
C THR A 36 5.18 -4.46 4.31
N SER A 37 5.21 -4.62 5.63
CA SER A 37 5.14 -3.49 6.55
C SER A 37 6.32 -2.55 6.28
N GLY A 38 6.04 -1.25 6.18
CA GLY A 38 7.05 -0.24 5.83
C GLY A 38 6.88 0.40 4.44
N GLY A 39 5.73 0.19 3.78
CA GLY A 39 5.39 0.92 2.54
C GLY A 39 6.05 0.36 1.28
N LYS A 40 6.46 -0.91 1.30
CA LYS A 40 7.05 -1.61 0.15
C LYS A 40 6.14 -2.70 -0.39
N VAL A 41 6.08 -2.81 -1.71
CA VAL A 41 5.35 -3.86 -2.41
C VAL A 41 6.19 -4.42 -3.55
N THR A 42 6.21 -5.75 -3.66
CA THR A 42 6.79 -6.45 -4.81
C THR A 42 5.66 -6.85 -5.76
N ILE A 43 5.75 -6.39 -7.00
CA ILE A 43 4.80 -6.73 -8.08
C ILE A 43 5.47 -7.76 -8.97
N GLU A 44 4.85 -8.93 -9.09
CA GLU A 44 5.25 -10.01 -9.99
C GLU A 44 4.15 -10.24 -11.03
N ALA A 45 4.47 -10.08 -12.30
CA ALA A 45 3.53 -10.32 -13.39
C ALA A 45 4.30 -10.79 -14.64
N MET A 46 3.77 -11.79 -15.34
CA MET A 46 4.36 -12.31 -16.59
C MET A 46 5.85 -12.70 -16.46
N GLY A 47 6.26 -13.22 -15.29
CA GLY A 47 7.65 -13.60 -15.01
C GLY A 47 8.59 -12.44 -14.68
N ILE A 48 8.09 -11.20 -14.62
CA ILE A 48 8.85 -10.01 -14.22
C ILE A 48 8.51 -9.67 -12.78
N SER A 49 9.51 -9.47 -11.93
CA SER A 49 9.34 -9.08 -10.53
C SER A 49 10.04 -7.74 -10.24
N GLN A 50 9.33 -6.79 -9.64
CA GLN A 50 9.85 -5.45 -9.34
C GLN A 50 9.35 -4.98 -7.96
N GLU A 51 10.27 -4.47 -7.13
CA GLU A 51 9.94 -3.80 -5.88
C GLU A 51 9.63 -2.31 -6.14
N THR A 52 8.57 -1.82 -5.51
CA THR A 52 8.13 -0.43 -5.55
C THR A 52 7.53 -0.04 -4.20
N SER A 53 7.06 1.20 -4.08
CA SER A 53 6.44 1.71 -2.85
C SER A 53 4.92 1.73 -2.93
N TYR A 54 4.29 1.71 -1.76
CA TYR A 54 2.88 2.01 -1.61
C TYR A 54 2.65 2.97 -0.43
N ALA A 55 1.53 3.68 -0.48
CA ALA A 55 1.01 4.47 0.62
C ALA A 55 -0.45 4.08 0.88
N ARG A 56 -0.85 4.03 2.14
CA ARG A 56 -2.23 3.78 2.54
C ARG A 56 -2.83 5.01 3.20
N GLU A 57 -4.02 5.40 2.74
CA GLU A 57 -4.82 6.50 3.26
C GLU A 57 -6.28 6.01 3.44
N GLY A 58 -6.66 5.67 4.67
CA GLY A 58 -7.98 5.09 4.95
C GLY A 58 -8.15 3.74 4.24
N ASP A 59 -9.12 3.68 3.32
CA ASP A 59 -9.40 2.49 2.49
C ASP A 59 -8.70 2.54 1.13
N THR A 60 -7.99 3.61 0.83
CA THR A 60 -7.24 3.76 -0.42
C THR A 60 -5.79 3.32 -0.23
N LEU A 61 -5.32 2.50 -1.16
CA LEU A 61 -3.96 1.99 -1.24
C LEU A 61 -3.35 2.43 -2.57
N LYS A 62 -2.48 3.43 -2.53
CA LYS A 62 -1.78 3.97 -3.69
C LYS A 62 -0.48 3.22 -3.91
N VAL A 63 -0.38 2.49 -5.02
CA VAL A 63 0.80 1.69 -5.40
C VAL A 63 1.54 2.39 -6.54
N ALA A 64 2.82 2.74 -6.33
CA ALA A 64 3.63 3.32 -7.38
C ALA A 64 3.97 2.27 -8.45
N LEU A 65 3.83 2.63 -9.73
CA LEU A 65 4.25 1.77 -10.83
C LEU A 65 5.72 2.02 -11.17
N PRO A 66 6.41 1.05 -11.80
CA PRO A 66 7.78 1.23 -12.28
C PRO A 66 7.94 2.38 -13.29
N GLN A 67 6.85 2.75 -13.98
CA GLN A 67 6.82 3.91 -14.88
C GLN A 67 6.83 5.21 -14.06
N LYS A 68 7.77 6.11 -14.35
CA LYS A 68 7.94 7.37 -13.61
C LYS A 68 6.64 8.17 -13.52
N GLY A 69 6.23 8.49 -12.30
CA GLY A 69 5.08 9.34 -12.00
C GLY A 69 3.72 8.63 -12.13
N ALA A 70 3.69 7.33 -12.43
CA ALA A 70 2.46 6.56 -12.50
C ALA A 70 2.20 5.82 -11.17
N SER A 71 0.93 5.74 -10.79
CA SER A 71 0.46 4.99 -9.62
C SER A 71 -0.93 4.41 -9.88
N LEU A 72 -1.24 3.31 -9.24
CA LEU A 72 -2.60 2.74 -9.20
C LEU A 72 -3.18 2.93 -7.81
N ASP A 73 -4.42 3.40 -7.77
CA ASP A 73 -5.17 3.51 -6.53
C ASP A 73 -6.07 2.28 -6.42
N PHE A 74 -5.85 1.50 -5.37
CA PHE A 74 -6.70 0.37 -5.01
C PHE A 74 -7.60 0.76 -3.83
N THR A 75 -8.86 0.37 -3.87
CA THR A 75 -9.76 0.40 -2.71
C THR A 75 -9.67 -0.93 -1.98
N VAL A 76 -9.53 -0.89 -0.66
CA VAL A 76 -9.48 -2.08 0.18
C VAL A 76 -10.88 -2.36 0.70
N GLY A 77 -11.44 -3.49 0.27
CA GLY A 77 -12.78 -3.93 0.64
C GLY A 77 -12.84 -4.46 2.07
N GLU A 78 -14.05 -4.56 2.61
CA GLU A 78 -14.32 -5.15 3.94
C GLU A 78 -13.95 -6.64 3.99
N ASP A 79 -13.95 -7.33 2.84
CA ASP A 79 -13.48 -8.70 2.65
C ASP A 79 -11.94 -8.81 2.61
N GLY A 80 -11.24 -7.68 2.70
CA GLY A 80 -9.78 -7.58 2.59
C GLY A 80 -9.27 -7.62 1.15
N ALA A 81 -10.13 -7.70 0.12
CA ALA A 81 -9.70 -7.68 -1.26
C ALA A 81 -9.31 -6.27 -1.72
N LEU A 82 -8.44 -6.18 -2.72
CA LEU A 82 -8.02 -4.92 -3.33
C LEU A 82 -8.70 -4.75 -4.68
N THR A 83 -9.47 -3.69 -4.84
CA THR A 83 -10.16 -3.36 -6.10
C THR A 83 -9.50 -2.15 -6.74
N GLY A 84 -8.95 -2.30 -7.94
CA GLY A 84 -8.26 -1.26 -8.69
C GLY A 84 -9.05 -0.75 -9.90
N PRO A 85 -8.48 0.20 -10.66
CA PRO A 85 -9.06 0.66 -11.90
C PRO A 85 -9.19 -0.47 -12.93
N LEU A 86 -10.06 -0.29 -13.93
CA LEU A 86 -10.28 -1.25 -15.03
C LEU A 86 -10.76 -2.64 -14.59
N GLY A 87 -11.39 -2.74 -13.42
CA GLY A 87 -11.95 -4.01 -12.92
C GLY A 87 -10.90 -4.97 -12.34
N ILE A 88 -9.69 -4.49 -12.06
CA ILE A 88 -8.68 -5.29 -11.36
C ILE A 88 -9.22 -5.60 -9.96
N ARG A 89 -9.18 -6.89 -9.58
CA ARG A 89 -9.44 -7.32 -8.22
C ARG A 89 -8.37 -8.31 -7.78
N LEU A 90 -7.77 -8.06 -6.62
CA LEU A 90 -6.73 -8.90 -6.02
C LEU A 90 -7.20 -9.45 -4.69
N GLU A 91 -7.06 -10.75 -4.48
CA GLU A 91 -7.45 -11.44 -3.25
C GLU A 91 -6.23 -11.84 -2.45
N LYS A 92 -6.31 -11.74 -1.11
CA LYS A 92 -5.22 -12.15 -0.22
C LYS A 92 -5.03 -13.68 -0.31
N VAL A 93 -3.81 -14.11 -0.57
CA VAL A 93 -3.38 -15.50 -0.66
C VAL A 93 -2.63 -15.88 0.61
N GLY A 94 -3.11 -16.93 1.29
CA GLY A 94 -2.56 -17.40 2.56
C GLY A 94 -3.12 -16.62 3.75
N LYS A 95 -3.71 -17.35 4.70
CA LYS A 95 -4.03 -16.86 6.05
C LYS A 95 -2.82 -17.00 6.95
#